data_AF-A0A2H0KRQ0-F1
#
_entry.id   AF-A0A2H0KRQ0-F1
#
_cell.length_a   1.000
_cell.length_b   1.000
_cell.length_c   1.000
_cell.angle_alpha   90.00
_cell.angle_beta   90.00
_cell.angle_gamma   90.00
#
_symmetry.space_group_name_H-M   'P 1'
#
loop_
_entity.id
_entity.type
_entity.pdbx_description
1 polymer ?
#
loop_
_entity_poly.entity_id
_entity_poly.type
_entity_poly.pdbx_seq_one_letter_code
_entity_poly.pdbx_strand_id
1 'polypeptide(L)'
;MNPGGKQNPAIQGTNKPLEVGGFKITFRTMPQDMESLGLSEATILRPKKILSEQLPKTKSASAEDLYREAKSLYHRKFYQAAIEKLEELISLQRGHLRAQWLLYRARNKFRKYQLQEQSGPSARDYAILATTQKEAREKMEKTGYALPIATSPPLPATPEKPLREAEKARLLEQIRQEEQRKIQLLQETRERELAERKLAEEMERRKQEVVRLQEERKRAHLQEKLMQEKGERELAERKLAEEMERQEQLKKQLQETTAVSPPPGPQPAQYQMAPSHEEDTVFFLKKRGLNFPSAKTVELIGAIFFIVLISSGLVYWLGWKRLHPSTPSVEQPSTQSGQVLPAALFSVNETLSVSLQIGQKKMLFQELEKISERNQAPGTFARILVKFVSEDGTQNYASLGDLIDSLQTAFPSEILNSLDKNNYMLFLYAQRNLPSSPFAISLGKNKLGLIVTMAKKENMAQKFLSWEKTMPQDLDALFLGKKISFPTQYQFSDIPYREMLIRTFDMPDQFSSLNYTFSDNKIIITTSLETTETLIDKLTPQR
;
A
#
# COMPACT_ATOMS: atom_id res chain seq x y z
N MET A 1 6.22 -42.81 58.47
CA MET A 1 7.65 -43.03 58.74
C MET A 1 8.42 -42.78 57.44
N ASN A 2 9.18 -41.69 57.41
CA ASN A 2 10.38 -41.53 56.56
C ASN A 2 11.52 -42.36 57.21
N PRO A 3 12.65 -42.73 56.55
CA PRO A 3 13.39 -41.84 55.65
C PRO A 3 14.13 -42.51 54.46
N GLY A 4 14.70 -41.69 53.57
CA GLY A 4 15.70 -42.15 52.59
C GLY A 4 15.97 -41.17 51.44
N GLY A 5 16.37 -39.93 51.75
CA GLY A 5 16.73 -38.92 50.76
C GLY A 5 18.03 -39.24 50.03
N LYS A 6 18.02 -39.15 48.69
CA LYS A 6 19.23 -39.08 47.86
C LYS A 6 19.39 -37.66 47.32
N GLN A 7 20.57 -37.11 47.59
CA GLN A 7 21.04 -35.80 47.17
C GLN A 7 21.40 -35.80 45.68
N ASN A 8 21.06 -34.69 44.99
CA ASN A 8 21.54 -34.37 43.64
C ASN A 8 22.93 -33.73 43.74
N PRO A 9 23.93 -34.13 42.93
CA PRO A 9 25.21 -33.45 42.90
C PRO A 9 25.13 -32.14 42.12
N ALA A 10 25.79 -31.13 42.68
CA ALA A 10 26.00 -29.80 42.10
C ALA A 10 26.84 -29.90 40.81
N ILE A 11 26.35 -29.25 39.75
CA ILE A 11 27.10 -29.05 38.50
C ILE A 11 28.08 -27.89 38.73
N GLN A 12 29.37 -28.22 38.90
CA GLN A 12 30.45 -27.24 38.82
C GLN A 12 30.66 -26.86 37.34
N GLY A 13 30.33 -25.62 36.99
CA GLY A 13 30.61 -25.04 35.67
C GLY A 13 32.11 -24.83 35.49
N THR A 14 32.75 -25.69 34.70
CA THR A 14 34.12 -25.49 34.24
C THR A 14 34.09 -24.73 32.91
N ASN A 15 34.58 -23.48 32.93
CA ASN A 15 34.77 -22.66 31.74
C ASN A 15 35.92 -23.23 30.90
N LYS A 16 35.62 -24.18 30.00
CA LYS A 16 36.53 -24.56 28.92
C LYS A 16 36.16 -23.83 27.62
N PRO A 17 37.11 -23.17 26.94
CA PRO A 17 36.85 -22.54 25.65
C PRO A 17 36.54 -23.59 24.59
N LEU A 18 35.52 -23.32 23.76
CA LEU A 18 35.11 -24.16 22.64
C LEU A 18 36.01 -23.83 21.43
N GLU A 19 36.78 -24.80 20.96
CA GLU A 19 37.53 -24.69 19.69
C GLU A 19 36.70 -25.30 18.56
N VAL A 20 36.40 -24.49 17.54
CA VAL A 20 35.77 -24.95 16.30
C VAL A 20 36.63 -24.43 15.14
N GLY A 21 37.21 -25.36 14.37
CA GLY A 21 37.95 -25.02 13.14
C GLY A 21 39.26 -24.24 13.36
N GLY A 22 39.97 -24.46 14.46
CA GLY A 22 41.26 -23.79 14.72
C GLY A 22 41.17 -22.35 15.21
N PHE A 23 39.96 -21.82 15.45
CA PHE A 23 39.75 -20.51 16.05
C PHE A 23 39.34 -20.64 17.52
N LYS A 24 40.08 -19.96 18.39
CA LYS A 24 39.82 -19.90 19.84
C LYS A 24 38.98 -18.67 20.15
N ILE A 25 37.71 -18.87 20.47
CA ILE A 25 36.77 -17.78 20.80
C ILE A 25 36.72 -17.60 22.31
N THR A 26 37.18 -16.45 22.82
CA THR A 26 37.06 -16.04 24.22
C THR A 26 35.94 -15.01 24.38
N PHE A 27 34.92 -15.35 25.18
CA PHE A 27 33.85 -14.41 25.54
C PHE A 27 34.34 -13.53 26.69
N ARG A 28 34.51 -12.24 26.42
CA ARG A 28 34.86 -11.22 27.42
C ARG A 28 33.57 -10.73 28.08
N THR A 29 33.33 -11.11 29.33
CA THR A 29 32.25 -10.53 30.15
C THR A 29 32.57 -9.05 30.44
N MET A 30 31.61 -8.15 30.19
CA MET A 30 31.73 -6.73 30.50
C MET A 30 31.79 -6.49 32.03
N PRO A 31 32.55 -5.49 32.50
CA PRO A 31 32.60 -5.13 33.91
C PRO A 31 31.34 -4.37 34.35
N GLN A 32 30.85 -4.75 35.53
CA GLN A 32 29.90 -3.97 36.33
C GLN A 32 30.66 -2.77 36.91
N ASP A 33 30.41 -1.57 36.42
CA ASP A 33 30.73 -0.32 37.12
C ASP A 33 29.79 0.79 36.60
N MET A 34 28.74 1.07 37.37
CA MET A 34 27.87 2.24 37.26
C MET A 34 27.60 2.78 38.67
N GLU A 35 28.68 3.08 39.38
CA GLU A 35 28.67 3.96 40.56
C GLU A 35 29.53 5.18 40.24
N SER A 36 28.91 6.27 39.78
CA SER A 36 29.40 7.64 39.98
C SER A 36 28.61 8.65 39.13
N LEU A 37 27.41 9.02 39.58
CA LEU A 37 26.93 10.40 39.37
C LEU A 37 26.14 10.82 40.59
N GLY A 38 26.85 11.40 41.56
CA GLY A 38 26.26 12.15 42.65
C GLY A 38 25.54 13.37 42.10
N LEU A 39 24.22 13.41 42.29
CA LEU A 39 23.45 14.64 42.31
C LEU A 39 22.62 14.68 43.59
N SER A 40 22.80 15.80 44.26
CA SER A 40 22.51 16.16 45.63
C SER A 40 21.02 16.21 45.98
N GLU A 41 20.79 16.03 47.27
CA GLU A 41 19.60 16.35 48.05
C GLU A 41 18.81 17.58 47.54
N ALA A 42 17.52 17.37 47.28
CA ALA A 42 16.54 18.46 47.20
C ALA A 42 15.25 18.03 47.91
N THR A 43 15.12 18.50 49.13
CA THR A 43 13.90 19.01 49.79
C THR A 43 12.59 18.26 49.56
N ILE A 44 12.22 17.47 50.58
CA ILE A 44 10.88 16.93 50.81
C ILE A 44 9.91 18.09 51.07
N LEU A 45 9.06 18.43 50.10
CA LEU A 45 7.83 19.19 50.32
C LEU A 45 6.64 18.23 50.37
N ARG A 46 6.07 18.07 51.57
CA ARG A 46 4.81 17.35 51.81
C ARG A 46 3.66 18.06 51.10
N PRO A 47 2.85 17.38 50.26
CA PRO A 47 1.56 17.92 49.87
C PRO A 47 0.54 17.74 51.00
N LYS A 48 -0.18 18.83 51.27
CA LYS A 48 -1.30 18.93 52.21
C LYS A 48 -2.36 17.87 51.91
N LYS A 49 -2.81 17.24 52.99
CA LYS A 49 -3.96 16.35 53.09
C LYS A 49 -5.23 17.13 52.70
N ILE A 50 -5.72 16.94 51.48
CA ILE A 50 -7.07 17.36 51.08
C ILE A 50 -8.00 16.20 51.41
N LEU A 51 -9.03 16.49 52.21
CA LEU A 51 -10.13 15.59 52.53
C LEU A 51 -10.75 15.08 51.22
N SER A 52 -10.62 13.79 50.96
CA SER A 52 -11.46 13.10 49.99
C SER A 52 -12.76 12.68 50.68
N GLU A 53 -13.87 13.27 50.21
CA GLU A 53 -15.22 12.79 50.45
C GLU A 53 -15.32 11.31 50.11
N GLN A 54 -15.85 10.53 51.06
CA GLN A 54 -16.09 9.10 50.90
C GLN A 54 -17.23 8.88 49.90
N LEU A 55 -16.88 8.68 48.63
CA LEU A 55 -17.78 7.99 47.70
C LEU A 55 -18.02 6.56 48.20
N PRO A 56 -19.27 6.06 48.15
CA PRO A 56 -19.60 4.72 48.61
C PRO A 56 -18.74 3.69 47.89
N LYS A 57 -18.07 2.81 48.65
CA LYS A 57 -17.32 1.67 48.13
C LYS A 57 -18.26 0.73 47.38
N THR A 58 -18.45 0.95 46.10
CA THR A 58 -19.02 -0.04 45.20
C THR A 58 -18.05 -1.23 45.18
N LYS A 59 -18.55 -2.43 45.46
CA LYS A 59 -17.75 -3.65 45.35
C LYS A 59 -17.22 -3.73 43.92
N SER A 60 -15.91 -3.53 43.74
CA SER A 60 -15.25 -3.72 42.45
C SER A 60 -15.54 -5.14 41.96
N ALA A 61 -16.21 -5.26 40.82
CA ALA A 61 -16.48 -6.56 40.22
C ALA A 61 -15.16 -7.30 40.00
N SER A 62 -15.14 -8.61 40.26
CA SER A 62 -13.95 -9.42 39.98
C SER A 62 -13.69 -9.41 38.47
N ALA A 63 -12.42 -9.51 38.05
CA ALA A 63 -12.04 -9.66 36.65
C ALA A 63 -12.78 -10.86 35.98
N GLU A 64 -13.01 -11.92 36.75
CA GLU A 64 -13.78 -13.10 36.35
C GLU A 64 -15.26 -12.75 36.06
N ASP A 65 -15.87 -11.89 36.87
CA ASP A 65 -17.27 -11.48 36.73
C ASP A 65 -17.45 -10.60 35.50
N LEU A 66 -16.54 -9.65 35.29
CA LEU A 66 -16.52 -8.81 34.09
C LEU A 66 -16.37 -9.64 32.81
N TYR A 67 -15.51 -10.67 32.83
CA TYR A 67 -15.35 -11.57 31.69
C TYR A 67 -16.62 -12.39 31.41
N ARG A 68 -17.26 -12.93 32.45
CA ARG A 68 -18.53 -13.68 32.31
C ARG A 68 -19.66 -12.80 31.79
N GLU A 69 -19.78 -11.58 32.32
CA GLU A 69 -20.77 -10.60 31.89
C GLU A 69 -20.56 -10.24 30.42
N ALA A 70 -19.33 -9.84 30.04
CA ALA A 70 -18.99 -9.52 28.67
C ALA A 70 -19.27 -10.68 27.70
N LYS A 71 -18.93 -11.91 28.08
CA LYS A 71 -19.20 -13.11 27.27
C LYS A 71 -20.69 -13.34 27.09
N SER A 72 -21.49 -13.15 28.14
CA SER A 72 -22.96 -13.23 28.07
C SER A 72 -23.53 -12.18 27.11
N LEU A 73 -23.09 -10.92 27.23
CA LEU A 73 -23.49 -9.82 26.33
C LEU A 73 -23.13 -10.11 24.87
N TYR A 74 -21.93 -10.63 24.62
CA TYR A 74 -21.48 -11.04 23.28
C TYR A 74 -22.42 -12.09 22.66
N HIS A 75 -22.78 -13.14 23.40
CA HIS A 75 -23.67 -14.20 22.90
C HIS A 75 -25.11 -13.71 22.69
N ARG A 76 -25.56 -12.73 23.48
CA ARG A 76 -26.86 -12.06 23.31
C ARG A 76 -26.85 -11.00 22.19
N LYS A 77 -25.75 -10.87 21.43
CA LYS A 77 -25.54 -9.91 20.34
C LYS A 77 -25.54 -8.43 20.77
N PHE A 78 -25.38 -8.14 22.07
CA PHE A 78 -25.15 -6.79 22.57
C PHE A 78 -23.68 -6.42 22.45
N TYR A 79 -23.19 -6.32 21.20
CA TYR A 79 -21.75 -6.24 20.94
C TYR A 79 -21.11 -4.98 21.52
N GLN A 80 -21.81 -3.83 21.50
CA GLN A 80 -21.31 -2.58 22.09
C GLN A 80 -21.08 -2.69 23.61
N ALA A 81 -22.08 -3.17 24.35
CA ALA A 81 -21.95 -3.38 25.79
C ALA A 81 -20.88 -4.44 26.13
N ALA A 82 -20.75 -5.49 25.30
CA ALA A 82 -19.69 -6.47 25.45
C ALA A 82 -18.29 -5.86 25.25
N ILE A 83 -18.13 -4.95 24.28
CA ILE A 83 -16.87 -4.23 24.03
C ILE A 83 -16.47 -3.41 25.25
N GLU A 84 -17.39 -2.61 25.81
CA GLU A 84 -17.15 -1.77 26.98
C GLU A 84 -16.70 -2.59 28.19
N LYS A 85 -17.37 -3.70 28.47
CA LYS A 85 -17.00 -4.62 29.56
C LYS A 85 -15.65 -5.30 29.36
N LEU A 86 -15.28 -5.61 28.12
CA LEU A 86 -13.97 -6.20 27.81
C LEU A 86 -12.84 -5.17 27.91
N GLU A 87 -13.09 -3.93 27.53
CA GLU A 87 -12.14 -2.83 27.72
C GLU A 87 -11.92 -2.51 29.21
N GLU A 88 -13.00 -2.49 30.00
CA GLU A 88 -12.94 -2.38 31.46
C GLU A 88 -12.06 -3.50 32.06
N LEU A 89 -12.32 -4.76 31.67
CA LEU A 89 -11.53 -5.91 32.11
C LEU A 89 -10.04 -5.81 31.71
N ILE A 90 -9.74 -5.41 30.47
CA ILE A 90 -8.36 -5.29 29.99
C ILE A 90 -7.63 -4.14 30.69
N SER A 91 -8.34 -3.09 31.08
CA SER A 91 -7.77 -2.00 31.88
C SER A 91 -7.34 -2.47 33.27
N LEU A 92 -8.10 -3.38 33.88
CA LEU A 92 -7.79 -4.00 35.17
C LEU A 92 -6.68 -5.06 35.05
N GLN A 93 -6.71 -5.87 33.98
CA GLN A 93 -5.77 -6.97 33.77
C GLN A 93 -5.29 -7.00 32.31
N ARG A 94 -4.24 -6.20 32.01
CA ARG A 94 -3.68 -6.05 30.65
C ARG A 94 -3.31 -7.38 29.97
N GLY A 95 -2.95 -8.41 30.73
CA GLY A 95 -2.56 -9.73 30.23
C GLY A 95 -3.70 -10.72 29.99
N HIS A 96 -4.98 -10.33 30.08
CA HIS A 96 -6.10 -11.27 29.94
C HIS A 96 -6.37 -11.63 28.45
N LEU A 97 -5.56 -12.54 27.90
CA LEU A 97 -5.56 -12.94 26.47
C LEU A 97 -6.96 -13.31 25.93
N ARG A 98 -7.77 -14.02 26.73
CA ARG A 98 -9.14 -14.40 26.36
C ARG A 98 -10.06 -13.20 26.15
N ALA A 99 -9.86 -12.13 26.93
CA ALA A 99 -10.66 -10.91 26.82
C ALA A 99 -10.25 -10.10 25.59
N GLN A 100 -8.95 -10.00 25.31
CA GLN A 100 -8.44 -9.34 24.09
C GLN A 100 -8.97 -10.01 22.83
N TRP A 101 -8.96 -11.34 22.77
CA TRP A 101 -9.51 -12.10 21.65
C TRP A 101 -11.02 -11.91 21.49
N LEU A 102 -11.78 -11.94 22.59
CA LEU A 102 -13.22 -11.73 22.55
C LEU A 102 -13.57 -10.29 22.16
N LEU A 103 -12.77 -9.30 22.59
CA LEU A 103 -12.93 -7.89 22.25
C LEU A 103 -12.77 -7.68 20.75
N TYR A 104 -11.74 -8.28 20.15
CA TYR A 104 -11.53 -8.26 18.71
C TYR A 104 -12.75 -8.84 17.96
N ARG A 105 -13.25 -10.01 18.39
CA ARG A 105 -14.45 -10.62 17.79
C ARG A 105 -15.70 -9.76 17.97
N ALA A 106 -15.89 -9.14 19.13
CA ALA A 106 -17.01 -8.25 19.42
C ALA A 106 -16.99 -7.03 18.50
N ARG A 107 -15.83 -6.36 18.35
CA ARG A 107 -15.64 -5.21 17.43
C ARG A 107 -15.95 -5.57 15.97
N ASN A 108 -15.47 -6.71 15.49
CA ASN A 108 -15.75 -7.16 14.12
C ASN A 108 -17.24 -7.45 13.88
N LYS A 109 -17.92 -8.09 14.85
CA LYS A 109 -19.37 -8.34 14.76
C LYS A 109 -20.18 -7.05 14.85
N PHE A 110 -19.79 -6.13 15.72
CA PHE A 110 -20.41 -4.82 15.84
C PHE A 110 -20.30 -4.01 14.54
N ARG A 111 -19.12 -3.97 13.91
CA ARG A 111 -18.92 -3.30 12.62
C ARG A 111 -19.81 -3.89 11.52
N LYS A 112 -19.92 -5.23 11.45
CA LYS A 112 -20.83 -5.90 10.50
C LYS A 112 -22.28 -5.52 10.76
N TYR A 113 -22.69 -5.44 12.03
CA TYR A 113 -24.03 -5.03 12.41
C TYR A 113 -24.31 -3.57 12.01
N GLN A 114 -23.38 -2.64 12.27
CA GLN A 114 -23.51 -1.25 11.84
C GLN A 114 -23.59 -1.09 10.32
N LEU A 115 -22.81 -1.86 9.56
CA LEU A 115 -22.90 -1.86 8.09
C LEU A 115 -24.26 -2.39 7.60
N GLN A 116 -24.83 -3.37 8.29
CA GLN A 116 -26.16 -3.89 8.00
C GLN A 116 -27.27 -2.89 8.36
N GLU A 117 -27.09 -2.13 9.44
CA GLU A 117 -28.03 -1.10 9.88
C GLU A 117 -27.96 0.15 8.98
N GLN A 118 -26.76 0.53 8.53
CA GLN A 118 -26.54 1.64 7.59
C GLN A 118 -26.99 1.34 6.16
N SER A 119 -27.03 0.07 5.75
CA SER A 119 -27.55 -0.31 4.43
C SER A 119 -29.08 -0.24 4.34
N GLY A 120 -29.77 -0.02 5.47
CA GLY A 120 -31.23 -0.09 5.55
C GLY A 120 -31.77 -1.46 5.14
N PRO A 121 -33.06 -1.74 5.35
CA PRO A 121 -33.70 -2.85 4.67
C PRO A 121 -33.57 -2.58 3.17
N SER A 122 -33.03 -3.53 2.43
CA SER A 122 -32.93 -3.43 0.97
C SER A 122 -34.32 -3.12 0.40
N ALA A 123 -34.41 -2.42 -0.73
CA ALA A 123 -35.69 -2.27 -1.46
C ALA A 123 -36.38 -3.65 -1.68
N ARG A 124 -35.58 -4.72 -1.73
CA ARG A 124 -36.03 -6.11 -1.76
C ARG A 124 -36.69 -6.57 -0.45
N ASP A 125 -36.18 -6.16 0.71
CA ASP A 125 -36.75 -6.50 2.02
C ASP A 125 -38.07 -5.76 2.26
N TYR A 126 -38.18 -4.51 1.81
CA TYR A 126 -39.45 -3.78 1.80
C TYR A 126 -40.48 -4.41 0.84
N ALA A 127 -40.04 -4.86 -0.34
CA ALA A 127 -40.90 -5.57 -1.27
C ALA A 127 -41.40 -6.90 -0.68
N ILE A 128 -40.53 -7.65 0.00
CA ILE A 128 -40.90 -8.90 0.67
C ILE A 128 -41.90 -8.63 1.81
N LEU A 129 -41.64 -7.65 2.68
CA LEU A 129 -42.58 -7.26 3.75
C LEU A 129 -43.94 -6.81 3.20
N ALA A 130 -43.95 -6.05 2.10
CA ALA A 130 -45.18 -5.63 1.44
C ALA A 130 -45.94 -6.82 0.84
N THR A 131 -45.24 -7.78 0.22
CA THR A 131 -45.87 -9.01 -0.29
C THR A 131 -46.40 -9.89 0.83
N THR A 132 -45.67 -10.07 1.93
CA THR A 132 -46.12 -10.87 3.06
C THR A 132 -47.32 -10.24 3.76
N GLN A 133 -47.37 -8.91 3.89
CA GLN A 133 -48.55 -8.21 4.41
C GLN A 133 -49.76 -8.34 3.47
N LYS A 134 -49.53 -8.28 2.14
CA LYS A 134 -50.59 -8.46 1.15
C LYS A 134 -51.14 -9.88 1.18
N GLU A 135 -50.28 -10.89 1.23
CA GLU A 135 -50.68 -12.29 1.36
C GLU A 135 -51.40 -12.56 2.67
N ALA A 136 -50.97 -11.97 3.79
CA ALA A 136 -51.66 -12.09 5.06
C ALA A 136 -53.07 -11.46 5.01
N ARG A 137 -53.23 -10.31 4.33
CA ARG A 137 -54.53 -9.68 4.09
C ARG A 137 -55.43 -10.52 3.19
N GLU A 138 -54.93 -10.98 2.05
CA GLU A 138 -55.68 -11.84 1.14
C GLU A 138 -56.06 -13.17 1.81
N LYS A 139 -55.20 -13.71 2.68
CA LYS A 139 -55.51 -14.92 3.46
C LYS A 139 -56.58 -14.64 4.50
N MET A 140 -56.57 -13.49 5.17
CA MET A 140 -57.64 -13.09 6.10
C MET A 140 -58.97 -12.84 5.37
N GLU A 141 -58.95 -12.25 4.17
CA GLU A 141 -60.15 -12.06 3.35
C GLU A 141 -60.71 -13.38 2.81
N LYS A 142 -59.85 -14.29 2.31
CA LYS A 142 -60.26 -15.60 1.77
C LYS A 142 -60.74 -16.59 2.82
N THR A 143 -60.21 -16.52 4.04
CA THR A 143 -60.61 -17.46 5.10
C THR A 143 -61.91 -17.07 5.78
N GLY A 144 -62.50 -15.91 5.45
CA GLY A 144 -63.82 -15.54 5.97
C GLY A 144 -63.89 -15.52 7.50
N TYR A 145 -62.76 -15.34 8.19
CA TYR A 145 -62.73 -15.13 9.64
C TYR A 145 -63.29 -13.74 9.93
N ALA A 146 -64.62 -13.63 9.87
CA ALA A 146 -65.32 -12.73 10.76
C ALA A 146 -64.92 -13.15 12.18
N LEU A 147 -64.11 -12.31 12.84
CA LEU A 147 -63.77 -12.48 14.24
C LEU A 147 -65.07 -12.81 15.00
N PRO A 148 -65.16 -13.94 15.71
CA PRO A 148 -66.34 -14.24 16.51
C PRO A 148 -66.48 -13.10 17.52
N ILE A 149 -67.54 -12.32 17.35
CA ILE A 149 -68.01 -11.37 18.36
C ILE A 149 -68.47 -12.27 19.52
N ALA A 150 -67.54 -12.56 20.42
CA ALA A 150 -67.88 -13.11 21.72
C ALA A 150 -68.79 -12.07 22.40
N THR A 151 -70.06 -12.41 22.51
CA THR A 151 -71.06 -11.69 23.30
C THR A 151 -70.66 -11.79 24.77
N SER A 152 -69.74 -10.94 25.18
CA SER A 152 -69.49 -10.65 26.58
C SER A 152 -70.72 -9.93 27.17
N PRO A 153 -71.11 -10.24 28.42
CA PRO A 153 -72.22 -9.57 29.08
C PRO A 153 -71.98 -8.06 29.16
N PRO A 154 -73.05 -7.24 29.14
CA PRO A 154 -72.95 -5.79 29.10
C PRO A 154 -72.28 -5.28 30.38
N LEU A 155 -71.03 -4.85 30.25
CA LEU A 155 -70.36 -4.07 31.29
C LEU A 155 -70.99 -2.68 31.39
N PRO A 156 -71.13 -2.14 32.60
CA PRO A 156 -71.74 -0.84 32.86
C PRO A 156 -71.03 0.26 32.06
N ALA A 157 -71.82 1.19 31.52
CA ALA A 157 -71.35 2.32 30.75
C ALA A 157 -70.49 3.27 31.61
N THR A 158 -69.18 3.01 31.64
CA THR A 158 -68.20 3.91 32.25
C THR A 158 -67.82 5.02 31.25
N PRO A 159 -67.83 6.31 31.64
CA PRO A 159 -67.50 7.41 30.75
C PRO A 159 -65.97 7.55 30.57
N GLU A 160 -65.34 6.62 29.86
CA GLU A 160 -63.88 6.63 29.61
C GLU A 160 -63.46 7.28 28.29
N LYS A 161 -64.41 7.73 27.47
CA LYS A 161 -64.15 8.27 26.13
C LYS A 161 -63.16 9.46 26.08
N PRO A 162 -63.19 10.46 26.98
CA PRO A 162 -62.30 11.62 26.86
C PRO A 162 -60.83 11.31 27.23
N LEU A 163 -60.58 10.31 28.09
CA LEU A 163 -59.23 9.99 28.55
C LEU A 163 -58.39 9.34 27.43
N ARG A 164 -59.03 8.50 26.59
CA ARG A 164 -58.35 7.81 25.47
C ARG A 164 -58.00 8.75 24.31
N GLU A 165 -58.71 9.87 24.16
CA GLU A 165 -58.40 10.87 23.14
C GLU A 165 -57.18 11.72 23.54
N ALA A 166 -57.05 12.06 24.83
CA ALA A 166 -55.90 12.77 25.36
C ALA A 166 -54.59 11.96 25.26
N GLU A 167 -54.64 10.64 25.49
CA GLU A 167 -53.48 9.76 25.32
C GLU A 167 -53.04 9.64 23.85
N LYS A 168 -54.00 9.53 22.92
CA LYS A 168 -53.69 9.52 21.48
C LYS A 168 -53.04 10.82 21.01
N ALA A 169 -53.51 11.96 21.51
CA ALA A 169 -52.91 13.26 21.19
C ALA A 169 -51.47 13.37 21.71
N ARG A 170 -51.19 12.88 22.92
CA ARG A 170 -49.83 12.85 23.49
C ARG A 170 -48.89 11.95 22.69
N LEU A 171 -49.35 10.78 22.26
CA LEU A 171 -48.54 9.86 21.46
C LEU A 171 -48.21 10.46 20.08
N LEU A 172 -49.19 11.10 19.44
CA LEU A 172 -48.99 11.77 18.15
C LEU A 172 -47.96 12.90 18.25
N GLU A 173 -48.00 13.66 19.33
CA GLU A 173 -47.03 14.72 19.59
C GLU A 173 -45.62 14.18 19.84
N GLN A 174 -45.49 13.05 20.56
CA GLN A 174 -44.20 12.38 20.73
C GLN A 174 -43.60 11.90 19.40
N ILE A 175 -44.42 11.29 18.53
CA ILE A 175 -43.99 10.86 17.20
C ILE A 175 -43.49 12.06 16.39
N ARG A 176 -44.23 13.18 16.42
CA ARG A 176 -43.85 14.41 15.72
C ARG A 176 -42.51 14.98 16.22
N GLN A 177 -42.28 14.95 17.54
CA GLN A 177 -41.02 15.38 18.14
C GLN A 177 -39.85 14.47 17.77
N GLU A 178 -40.06 13.15 17.74
CA GLU A 178 -39.04 12.21 17.28
C GLU A 178 -38.69 12.38 15.80
N GLU A 179 -39.68 12.61 14.94
CA GLU A 179 -39.45 12.91 13.52
C GLU A 179 -38.66 14.21 13.34
N GLN A 180 -38.98 15.27 14.10
CA GLN A 180 -38.21 16.51 14.07
C GLN A 180 -36.76 16.33 14.53
N ARG A 181 -36.52 15.55 15.58
CA ARG A 181 -35.15 15.20 16.03
C ARG A 181 -34.38 14.43 14.98
N LYS A 182 -35.02 13.48 14.30
CA LYS A 182 -34.40 12.71 13.19
C LYS A 182 -34.01 13.63 12.02
N ILE A 183 -34.88 14.59 11.67
CA ILE A 183 -34.57 15.57 10.62
C ILE A 183 -33.39 16.46 11.01
N GLN A 184 -33.33 16.94 12.26
CA GLN A 184 -32.22 17.74 12.77
C GLN A 184 -30.89 16.96 12.75
N LEU A 185 -30.89 15.72 13.23
CA LEU A 185 -29.71 14.86 13.22
C LEU A 185 -29.21 14.59 11.79
N LEU A 186 -30.13 14.41 10.84
CA LEU A 186 -29.77 14.22 9.43
C LEU A 186 -29.16 15.49 8.83
N GLN A 187 -29.66 16.67 9.18
CA GLN A 187 -29.08 17.95 8.74
C GLN A 187 -27.67 18.14 9.32
N GLU A 188 -27.47 17.91 10.60
CA GLU A 188 -26.15 17.98 11.26
C GLU A 188 -25.14 17.00 10.63
N THR A 189 -25.59 15.78 10.31
CA THR A 189 -24.75 14.77 9.65
C THR A 189 -24.31 15.25 8.25
N ARG A 190 -25.24 15.83 7.47
CA ARG A 190 -24.92 16.40 6.15
C ARG A 190 -23.96 17.58 6.22
N GLU A 191 -24.13 18.45 7.22
CA GLU A 191 -23.22 19.59 7.43
C GLU A 191 -21.81 19.12 7.81
N ARG A 192 -21.71 18.10 8.67
CA ARG A 192 -20.44 17.49 9.04
C ARG A 192 -19.75 16.83 7.85
N GLU A 193 -20.48 16.06 7.03
CA GLU A 193 -19.94 15.47 5.80
C GLU A 193 -19.45 16.54 4.82
N LEU A 194 -20.18 17.65 4.69
CA LEU A 194 -19.80 18.77 3.83
C LEU A 194 -18.56 19.49 4.36
N ALA A 195 -18.43 19.66 5.67
CA ALA A 195 -17.23 20.20 6.31
C ALA A 195 -16.01 19.29 6.12
N GLU A 196 -16.17 17.98 6.28
CA GLU A 196 -15.11 16.99 6.06
C GLU A 196 -14.65 16.97 4.59
N ARG A 197 -15.58 17.08 3.63
CA ARG A 197 -15.23 17.21 2.20
C ARG A 197 -14.44 18.47 1.90
N LYS A 198 -14.84 19.62 2.46
CA LYS A 198 -14.10 20.89 2.30
C LYS A 198 -12.69 20.79 2.87
N LEU A 199 -12.54 20.17 4.05
CA LEU A 199 -11.24 19.95 4.67
C LEU A 199 -10.35 19.02 3.83
N ALA A 200 -10.94 17.95 3.26
CA ALA A 200 -10.21 17.03 2.37
C ALA A 200 -9.73 17.73 1.09
N GLU A 201 -10.58 18.55 0.47
CA GLU A 201 -10.23 19.34 -0.72
C GLU A 201 -9.10 20.35 -0.42
N GLU A 202 -9.15 21.04 0.73
CA GLU A 202 -8.08 21.94 1.15
C GLU A 202 -6.74 21.21 1.36
N MET A 203 -6.78 20.04 2.00
CA MET A 203 -5.59 19.20 2.20
C MET A 203 -5.00 18.70 0.87
N GLU A 204 -5.84 18.42 -0.13
CA GLU A 204 -5.39 18.03 -1.46
C GLU A 204 -4.75 19.21 -2.21
N ARG A 205 -5.35 20.41 -2.13
CA ARG A 205 -4.75 21.65 -2.68
C ARG A 205 -3.37 21.92 -2.06
N ARG A 206 -3.23 21.80 -0.73
CA ARG A 206 -1.93 21.96 -0.05
C ARG A 206 -0.90 20.92 -0.51
N LYS A 207 -1.31 19.66 -0.73
CA LYS A 207 -0.41 18.62 -1.27
C LYS A 207 0.07 18.98 -2.68
N GLN A 208 -0.83 19.43 -3.56
CA GLN A 208 -0.46 19.85 -4.91
C GLN A 208 0.49 21.05 -4.91
N GLU A 209 0.28 22.01 -4.00
CA GLU A 209 1.17 23.16 -3.83
C GLU A 209 2.58 22.73 -3.39
N VAL A 210 2.69 21.79 -2.44
CA VAL A 210 4.00 21.24 -2.02
C VAL A 210 4.71 20.53 -3.16
N VAL A 211 3.99 19.75 -3.98
CA VAL A 211 4.57 19.09 -5.16
C VAL A 211 5.09 20.12 -6.16
N ARG A 212 4.29 21.17 -6.44
CA ARG A 212 4.70 22.25 -7.34
C ARG A 212 5.96 22.96 -6.85
N LEU A 213 6.03 23.29 -5.56
CA LEU A 213 7.22 23.90 -4.95
C LEU A 213 8.46 22.99 -5.02
N GLN A 214 8.28 21.67 -4.87
CA GLN A 214 9.38 20.71 -5.02
C GLN A 214 9.90 20.66 -6.47
N GLU A 215 9.00 20.70 -7.47
CA GLU A 215 9.39 20.76 -8.87
C GLU A 215 10.11 22.07 -9.23
N GLU A 216 9.61 23.21 -8.74
CA GLU A 216 10.26 24.51 -8.90
C GLU A 216 11.67 24.49 -8.27
N ARG A 217 11.85 23.92 -7.07
CA ARG A 217 13.18 23.74 -6.46
C ARG A 217 14.10 22.84 -7.28
N LYS A 218 13.60 21.73 -7.82
CA LYS A 218 14.39 20.85 -8.69
C LYS A 218 14.83 21.55 -9.97
N ARG A 219 13.95 22.36 -10.58
CA ARG A 219 14.28 23.15 -11.77
C ARG A 219 15.32 24.22 -11.47
N ALA A 220 15.18 24.96 -10.37
CA ALA A 220 16.15 25.94 -9.93
C ALA A 220 17.54 25.31 -9.68
N HIS A 221 17.58 24.17 -8.99
CA HIS A 221 18.82 23.44 -8.75
C HIS A 221 19.47 22.91 -10.02
N LEU A 222 18.67 22.41 -10.98
CA LEU A 222 19.18 21.99 -12.29
C LEU A 222 19.76 23.16 -13.07
N GLN A 223 19.12 24.33 -13.02
CA GLN A 223 19.60 25.54 -13.68
C GLN A 223 20.90 26.06 -13.05
N GLU A 224 21.02 26.00 -11.72
CA GLU A 224 22.25 26.31 -10.99
C GLU A 224 23.40 25.38 -11.42
N LYS A 225 23.13 24.06 -11.51
CA LYS A 225 24.12 23.08 -11.95
C LYS A 225 24.58 23.33 -13.39
N LEU A 226 23.67 23.69 -14.29
CA LEU A 226 24.02 24.04 -15.67
C LEU A 226 24.89 25.32 -15.76
N MET A 227 24.62 26.31 -14.90
CA MET A 227 25.44 27.52 -14.81
C MET A 227 26.84 27.21 -14.27
N GLN A 228 26.97 26.33 -13.27
CA GLN A 228 28.26 25.86 -12.75
C GLN A 228 29.05 25.10 -13.83
N GLU A 229 28.42 24.14 -14.51
CA GLU A 229 29.07 23.37 -15.58
C GLU A 229 29.53 24.26 -16.74
N LYS A 230 28.74 25.28 -17.10
CA LYS A 230 29.13 26.27 -18.11
C LYS A 230 30.34 27.09 -17.65
N GLY A 231 30.37 27.54 -16.39
CA GLY A 231 31.51 28.26 -15.82
C GLY A 231 32.79 27.42 -15.77
N GLU A 232 32.68 26.13 -15.45
CA GLU A 232 33.80 25.19 -15.47
C GLU A 232 34.33 24.95 -16.89
N ARG A 233 33.45 24.84 -17.89
CA ARG A 233 33.85 24.74 -19.30
C ARG A 233 34.56 25.99 -19.80
N GLU A 234 34.03 27.18 -19.51
CA GLU A 234 34.68 28.44 -19.88
C GLU A 234 36.07 28.60 -19.21
N LEU A 235 36.22 28.14 -17.96
CA LEU A 235 37.52 28.12 -17.28
C LEU A 235 38.49 27.12 -17.93
N ALA A 236 38.02 25.94 -18.30
CA ALA A 236 38.82 24.92 -18.98
C ALA A 236 39.29 25.40 -20.36
N GLU A 237 38.42 26.06 -21.14
CA GLU A 237 38.76 26.65 -22.43
C GLU A 237 39.81 27.76 -22.30
N ARG A 238 39.71 28.62 -21.27
CA ARG A 238 40.73 29.64 -21.00
C ARG A 238 42.10 29.04 -20.65
N LYS A 239 42.13 28.00 -19.82
CA LYS A 239 43.39 27.29 -19.49
C LYS A 239 44.01 26.63 -20.71
N LEU A 240 43.19 26.01 -21.57
CA LEU A 240 43.65 25.41 -22.81
C LEU A 240 44.24 26.46 -23.76
N ALA A 241 43.60 27.62 -23.88
CA ALA A 241 44.10 28.73 -24.71
C ALA A 241 45.45 29.28 -24.19
N GLU A 242 45.57 29.49 -22.87
CA GLU A 242 46.83 29.95 -22.24
C GLU A 242 47.98 28.94 -22.44
N GLU A 243 47.67 27.64 -22.37
CA GLU A 243 48.68 26.59 -22.61
C GLU A 243 49.12 26.50 -24.07
N MET A 244 48.20 26.69 -25.02
CA MET A 244 48.56 26.79 -26.44
C MET A 244 49.45 28.01 -26.71
N GLU A 245 49.16 29.16 -26.11
CA GLU A 245 49.98 30.36 -26.25
C GLU A 245 51.40 30.15 -25.70
N ARG A 246 51.53 29.48 -24.54
CA ARG A 246 52.84 29.06 -23.99
C ARG A 246 53.61 28.15 -24.95
N GLN A 247 52.95 27.15 -25.54
CA GLN A 247 53.62 26.26 -26.50
C GLN A 247 54.10 27.01 -27.74
N GLU A 248 53.34 27.99 -28.22
CA GLU A 248 53.72 28.81 -29.37
C GLU A 248 54.94 29.69 -29.05
N GLN A 249 54.98 30.31 -27.87
CA GLN A 249 56.15 31.07 -27.41
C GLN A 249 57.40 30.19 -27.31
N LEU A 250 57.25 28.95 -26.83
CA LEU A 250 58.36 28.01 -26.71
C LEU A 250 58.90 27.58 -28.09
N LYS A 251 58.01 27.37 -29.07
CA LYS A 251 58.40 27.12 -30.46
C LYS A 251 59.14 28.30 -31.09
N LYS A 252 58.71 29.54 -30.82
CA LYS A 252 59.39 30.75 -31.31
C LYS A 252 60.80 30.87 -30.72
N GLN A 253 60.99 30.62 -29.43
CA GLN A 253 62.31 30.62 -28.80
C GLN A 253 63.26 29.55 -29.37
N LEU A 254 62.73 28.34 -29.65
CA LEU A 254 63.50 27.26 -30.27
C LEU A 254 63.93 27.58 -31.71
N GLN A 255 63.09 28.28 -32.49
CA GLN A 255 63.45 28.72 -33.83
C GLN A 255 64.55 29.79 -33.82
N GLU A 256 64.51 30.75 -32.88
CA GLU A 256 65.57 31.76 -32.74
C GLU A 256 66.91 31.16 -32.30
N THR A 257 66.92 30.04 -31.57
CA THR A 257 68.16 29.36 -31.15
C THR A 257 68.77 28.45 -32.21
N THR A 258 68.07 28.16 -33.32
CA THR A 258 68.57 27.27 -34.39
C THR A 258 69.22 28.02 -35.57
N ALA A 259 69.38 29.34 -35.47
CA ALA A 259 70.11 30.14 -36.46
C ALA A 259 71.65 30.01 -36.28
N VAL A 260 72.20 28.82 -36.57
CA VAL A 260 73.64 28.62 -36.80
C VAL A 260 73.88 28.40 -38.29
N SER A 261 74.75 29.24 -38.84
CA SER A 261 75.04 29.49 -40.26
C SER A 261 75.38 28.26 -41.11
N PRO A 262 74.84 28.14 -42.34
CA PRO A 262 75.38 27.28 -43.39
C PRO A 262 76.31 28.02 -44.39
N PRO A 263 77.25 27.32 -45.07
CA PRO A 263 78.19 27.88 -46.06
C PRO A 263 77.60 28.01 -47.49
N PRO A 264 78.28 28.70 -48.43
CA PRO A 264 77.62 29.40 -49.55
C PRO A 264 77.60 28.69 -50.92
N GLY A 265 76.56 28.98 -51.71
CA GLY A 265 76.51 28.99 -53.18
C GLY A 265 75.57 27.96 -53.85
N PRO A 266 75.11 28.15 -55.11
CA PRO A 266 74.74 29.37 -55.86
C PRO A 266 73.24 29.37 -56.34
N GLN A 267 72.73 30.56 -56.67
CA GLN A 267 71.43 30.87 -57.34
C GLN A 267 71.32 30.24 -58.76
N PRO A 268 70.17 30.21 -59.50
CA PRO A 268 68.91 30.99 -59.42
C PRO A 268 67.62 30.11 -59.47
N ALA A 269 66.38 30.57 -59.24
CA ALA A 269 65.60 31.45 -60.10
C ALA A 269 64.31 31.94 -59.42
N GLN A 270 63.93 33.13 -59.87
CA GLN A 270 62.84 33.98 -59.42
C GLN A 270 61.46 33.33 -59.55
N TYR A 271 60.56 33.63 -58.60
CA TYR A 271 59.19 34.07 -58.94
C TYR A 271 58.70 35.11 -57.92
N GLN A 272 58.45 36.32 -58.45
CA GLN A 272 57.71 37.43 -57.85
C GLN A 272 56.20 37.15 -57.87
N MET A 273 55.52 37.35 -56.74
CA MET A 273 54.20 38.02 -56.58
C MET A 273 54.15 38.49 -55.10
N ALA A 274 54.31 39.77 -54.80
CA ALA A 274 53.30 40.85 -54.77
C ALA A 274 52.29 40.76 -53.59
N PRO A 275 51.87 41.91 -53.02
CA PRO A 275 51.68 42.09 -51.57
C PRO A 275 50.21 42.27 -51.16
N SER A 276 49.99 42.63 -49.88
CA SER A 276 48.74 43.10 -49.24
C SER A 276 47.80 41.97 -48.78
N HIS A 277 47.20 41.97 -47.58
CA HIS A 277 46.67 43.09 -46.80
C HIS A 277 46.60 42.72 -45.31
N GLU A 278 47.07 43.61 -44.42
CA GLU A 278 46.59 43.68 -43.04
C GLU A 278 45.11 44.12 -43.06
N GLU A 279 44.25 43.38 -42.38
CA GLU A 279 42.96 43.89 -41.88
C GLU A 279 42.80 43.51 -40.41
N ASP A 280 43.30 44.41 -39.56
CA ASP A 280 42.84 44.59 -38.18
C ASP A 280 41.41 45.13 -38.19
N THR A 281 40.42 44.28 -37.89
CA THR A 281 39.07 44.75 -37.54
C THR A 281 38.89 44.74 -36.02
N VAL A 282 39.38 45.80 -35.38
CA VAL A 282 38.99 46.17 -34.02
C VAL A 282 37.54 46.67 -34.07
N PHE A 283 36.61 45.85 -33.58
CA PHE A 283 35.20 46.21 -33.43
C PHE A 283 35.03 47.31 -32.35
N PHE A 284 34.97 48.57 -32.79
CA PHE A 284 34.45 49.67 -31.99
C PHE A 284 32.92 49.55 -31.85
N LEU A 285 32.46 49.08 -30.69
CA LEU A 285 31.05 49.16 -30.26
C LEU A 285 30.66 50.62 -29.99
N LYS A 286 30.29 51.34 -31.04
CA LYS A 286 29.60 52.63 -30.97
C LYS A 286 28.24 52.42 -30.31
N LYS A 287 28.08 52.87 -29.06
CA LYS A 287 26.79 52.99 -28.35
C LYS A 287 25.84 53.85 -29.19
N ARG A 288 25.04 53.20 -30.03
CA ARG A 288 23.91 53.80 -30.74
C ARG A 288 22.81 53.94 -29.70
N GLY A 289 22.45 55.19 -29.35
CA GLY A 289 21.34 55.49 -28.47
C GLY A 289 20.09 54.75 -28.97
N LEU A 290 19.57 53.86 -28.12
CA LEU A 290 18.33 53.14 -28.36
C LEU A 290 17.21 54.17 -28.27
N ASN A 291 16.83 54.75 -29.40
CA ASN A 291 15.57 55.46 -29.52
C ASN A 291 14.48 54.40 -29.38
N PHE A 292 13.94 54.27 -28.17
CA PHE A 292 12.81 53.37 -27.92
C PHE A 292 11.68 53.78 -28.88
N PRO A 293 11.26 52.86 -29.77
CA PRO A 293 10.20 53.18 -30.70
C PRO A 293 8.92 53.43 -29.89
N SER A 294 8.14 54.43 -30.30
CA SER A 294 6.91 54.84 -29.60
C SER A 294 6.02 53.62 -29.32
N ALA A 295 5.24 53.63 -28.22
CA ALA A 295 4.44 52.48 -27.77
C ALA A 295 3.61 51.82 -28.90
N LYS A 296 3.10 52.61 -29.86
CA LYS A 296 2.36 52.12 -31.03
C LYS A 296 3.20 51.27 -32.00
N THR A 297 4.50 51.54 -32.07
CA THR A 297 5.44 50.78 -32.90
C THR A 297 5.79 49.45 -32.24
N VAL A 298 5.85 49.41 -30.90
CA VAL A 298 6.08 48.16 -30.15
C VAL A 298 4.88 47.22 -30.28
N GLU A 299 3.65 47.75 -30.23
CA GLU A 299 2.43 46.96 -30.49
C GLU A 299 2.40 46.39 -31.91
N LEU A 300 2.77 47.19 -32.91
CA LEU A 300 2.84 46.72 -34.30
C LEU A 300 3.89 45.62 -34.49
N ILE A 301 5.09 45.80 -33.93
CA ILE A 301 6.15 44.79 -33.99
C ILE A 301 5.72 43.50 -33.27
N GLY A 302 5.04 43.62 -32.12
CA GLY A 302 4.49 42.48 -31.40
C GLY A 302 3.43 41.70 -32.19
N ALA A 303 2.53 42.41 -32.86
CA ALA A 303 1.49 41.80 -33.69
C ALA A 303 2.10 41.06 -34.90
N ILE A 304 3.12 41.64 -35.56
CA ILE A 304 3.84 41.00 -36.65
C ILE A 304 4.55 39.73 -36.15
N PHE A 305 5.22 39.80 -35.00
CA PHE A 305 5.90 38.64 -34.41
C PHE A 305 4.93 37.50 -34.10
N PHE A 306 3.74 37.83 -33.59
CA PHE A 306 2.70 36.86 -33.29
C PHE A 306 2.17 36.16 -34.55
N ILE A 307 1.97 36.91 -35.65
CA ILE A 307 1.56 36.34 -36.95
C ILE A 307 2.64 35.41 -37.50
N VAL A 308 3.93 35.77 -37.39
CA VAL A 308 5.04 34.92 -37.84
C VAL A 308 5.13 33.63 -37.00
N LEU A 309 4.88 33.69 -35.69
CA LEU A 309 4.84 32.53 -34.81
C LEU A 309 3.69 31.56 -35.16
N ILE A 310 2.49 32.09 -35.41
CA ILE A 310 1.35 31.26 -35.82
C ILE A 310 1.60 30.63 -37.19
N SER A 311 2.12 31.42 -38.14
CA SER A 311 2.38 30.96 -39.51
C SER A 311 3.45 29.87 -39.54
N SER A 312 4.53 30.04 -38.77
CA SER A 312 5.59 29.02 -38.66
C SER A 312 5.10 27.75 -37.97
N GLY A 313 4.27 27.85 -36.93
CA GLY A 313 3.61 26.70 -36.30
C GLY A 313 2.68 25.94 -37.26
N LEU A 314 1.94 26.66 -38.11
CA LEU A 314 1.04 26.05 -39.10
C LEU A 314 1.81 25.34 -40.21
N VAL A 315 2.89 25.94 -40.72
CA VAL A 315 3.79 25.32 -41.71
C VAL A 315 4.49 24.11 -41.12
N TYR A 316 4.94 24.18 -39.86
CA TYR A 316 5.51 23.04 -39.16
C TYR A 316 4.49 21.90 -39.03
N TRP A 317 3.26 22.19 -38.59
CA TRP A 317 2.22 21.16 -38.41
C TRP A 317 1.79 20.51 -39.73
N LEU A 318 1.62 21.30 -40.80
CA LEU A 318 1.24 20.80 -42.13
C LEU A 318 2.39 20.09 -42.85
N GLY A 319 3.61 20.62 -42.73
CA GLY A 319 4.81 20.08 -43.36
C GLY A 319 5.31 18.80 -42.69
N TRP A 320 5.33 18.76 -41.35
CA TRP A 320 5.81 17.60 -40.59
C TRP A 320 4.92 16.38 -40.80
N LYS A 321 3.60 16.56 -40.91
CA LYS A 321 2.65 15.47 -41.23
C LYS A 321 2.73 14.96 -42.67
N ARG A 322 3.23 15.76 -43.61
CA ARG A 322 3.39 15.33 -45.02
C ARG A 322 4.78 14.74 -45.32
N LEU A 323 5.82 15.19 -44.62
CA LEU A 323 7.19 14.70 -44.80
C LEU A 323 7.50 13.45 -43.95
N HIS A 324 6.67 13.13 -42.97
CA HIS A 324 6.65 11.83 -42.30
C HIS A 324 5.36 11.11 -42.69
N PRO A 325 5.24 10.58 -43.93
CA PRO A 325 4.19 9.63 -44.24
C PRO A 325 4.26 8.54 -43.18
N SER A 326 3.10 8.17 -42.62
CA SER A 326 2.97 7.03 -41.72
C SER A 326 3.84 5.90 -42.27
N THR A 327 4.79 5.50 -41.44
CA THR A 327 5.82 4.51 -41.68
C THR A 327 5.33 3.46 -42.68
N PRO A 328 6.08 3.16 -43.77
CA PRO A 328 5.70 2.08 -44.66
C PRO A 328 5.41 0.86 -43.81
N SER A 329 4.22 0.29 -43.98
CA SER A 329 3.79 -0.94 -43.36
C SER A 329 4.85 -1.98 -43.67
N VAL A 330 5.78 -2.16 -42.73
CA VAL A 330 6.85 -3.15 -42.79
C VAL A 330 6.16 -4.48 -43.06
N GLU A 331 6.59 -5.15 -44.12
CA GLU A 331 6.20 -6.52 -44.44
C GLU A 331 6.18 -7.32 -43.15
N GLN A 332 4.99 -7.84 -42.84
CA GLN A 332 4.68 -8.64 -41.67
C GLN A 332 5.78 -9.71 -41.51
N PRO A 333 6.70 -9.58 -40.54
CA PRO A 333 7.69 -10.61 -40.30
C PRO A 333 6.90 -11.84 -39.87
N SER A 334 7.10 -12.91 -40.62
CA SER A 334 6.69 -14.28 -40.33
C SER A 334 6.48 -14.53 -38.84
N THR A 335 5.22 -14.78 -38.49
CA THR A 335 4.72 -15.56 -37.35
C THR A 335 5.80 -15.89 -36.30
N GLN A 336 6.23 -14.88 -35.54
CA GLN A 336 6.98 -15.15 -34.32
C GLN A 336 6.05 -15.98 -33.44
N SER A 337 6.45 -17.23 -33.19
CA SER A 337 5.84 -18.19 -32.26
C SER A 337 5.14 -17.45 -31.12
N GLY A 338 3.82 -17.35 -31.21
CA GLY A 338 3.02 -16.44 -30.39
C GLY A 338 3.25 -16.70 -28.92
N GLN A 339 3.88 -15.75 -28.25
CA GLN A 339 4.07 -15.76 -26.81
C GLN A 339 2.68 -15.80 -26.15
N VAL A 340 2.32 -16.95 -25.57
CA VAL A 340 0.99 -17.16 -24.99
C VAL A 340 0.89 -16.32 -23.71
N LEU A 341 0.09 -15.26 -23.75
CA LEU A 341 -0.28 -14.50 -22.56
C LEU A 341 -1.01 -15.46 -21.60
N PRO A 342 -0.52 -15.66 -20.36
CA PRO A 342 -1.20 -16.55 -19.42
C PRO A 342 -2.65 -16.08 -19.21
N ALA A 343 -3.59 -17.01 -19.13
CA ALA A 343 -5.00 -16.66 -18.91
C ALA A 343 -5.19 -16.07 -17.51
N ALA A 344 -6.09 -15.09 -17.37
CA ALA A 344 -6.50 -14.61 -16.05
C ALA A 344 -7.42 -15.66 -15.40
N LEU A 345 -7.15 -16.04 -14.15
CA LEU A 345 -7.95 -17.03 -13.43
C LEU A 345 -9.22 -16.45 -12.79
N PHE A 346 -9.30 -15.12 -12.68
CA PHE A 346 -10.47 -14.37 -12.25
C PHE A 346 -10.40 -12.92 -12.76
N SER A 347 -11.51 -12.18 -12.71
CA SER A 347 -11.58 -10.77 -13.13
C SER A 347 -10.79 -9.85 -12.18
N VAL A 348 -9.88 -9.04 -12.73
CA VAL A 348 -9.09 -8.04 -12.01
C VAL A 348 -9.39 -6.62 -12.48
N ASN A 349 -9.03 -5.64 -11.65
CA ASN A 349 -9.21 -4.22 -11.93
C ASN A 349 -8.11 -3.67 -12.84
N GLU A 350 -6.88 -4.13 -12.64
CA GLU A 350 -5.72 -3.70 -13.41
C GLU A 350 -4.75 -4.86 -13.66
N THR A 351 -3.88 -4.69 -14.66
CA THR A 351 -2.76 -5.62 -14.93
C THR A 351 -1.46 -4.83 -14.94
N LEU A 352 -0.54 -5.24 -14.09
CA LEU A 352 0.79 -4.67 -13.93
C LEU A 352 1.81 -5.63 -14.55
N SER A 353 2.80 -5.09 -15.25
CA SER A 353 3.89 -5.89 -15.84
C SER A 353 5.23 -5.58 -15.19
N VAL A 354 5.98 -6.62 -14.86
CA VAL A 354 7.37 -6.55 -14.41
C VAL A 354 8.24 -7.16 -15.50
N SER A 355 9.20 -6.41 -16.02
CA SER A 355 10.15 -6.89 -17.03
C SER A 355 11.55 -6.96 -16.42
N LEU A 356 12.17 -8.14 -16.44
CA LEU A 356 13.49 -8.39 -15.87
C LEU A 356 14.39 -9.03 -16.93
N GLN A 357 15.68 -8.70 -16.94
CA GLN A 357 16.65 -9.46 -17.73
C GLN A 357 16.82 -10.87 -17.13
N ILE A 358 17.14 -11.90 -17.93
CA ILE A 358 17.32 -13.28 -17.43
C ILE A 358 18.33 -13.37 -16.28
N GLY A 359 19.42 -12.59 -16.32
CA GLY A 359 20.41 -12.53 -15.24
C GLY A 359 19.91 -11.83 -13.94
N GLN A 360 18.74 -11.21 -13.98
CA GLN A 360 18.16 -10.41 -12.89
C GLN A 360 16.94 -11.06 -12.24
N LYS A 361 16.74 -12.39 -12.40
CA LYS A 361 15.62 -13.13 -11.76
C LYS A 361 15.47 -12.81 -10.26
N LYS A 362 16.58 -12.72 -9.53
CA LYS A 362 16.62 -12.40 -8.09
C LYS A 362 16.11 -10.99 -7.74
N MET A 363 16.06 -10.07 -8.70
CA MET A 363 15.53 -8.71 -8.51
C MET A 363 14.00 -8.65 -8.52
N LEU A 364 13.32 -9.75 -8.90
CA LEU A 364 11.86 -9.81 -8.94
C LEU A 364 11.24 -9.39 -7.61
N PHE A 365 11.81 -9.86 -6.52
CA PHE A 365 11.35 -9.52 -5.18
C PHE A 365 11.33 -8.02 -4.91
N GLN A 366 12.40 -7.30 -5.26
CA GLN A 366 12.51 -5.85 -5.06
C GLN A 366 11.49 -5.10 -5.95
N GLU A 367 11.26 -5.56 -7.17
CA GLU A 367 10.26 -4.97 -8.05
C GLU A 367 8.83 -5.21 -7.55
N LEU A 368 8.54 -6.40 -6.98
CA LEU A 368 7.25 -6.67 -6.35
C LEU A 368 7.04 -5.84 -5.08
N GLU A 369 8.09 -5.64 -4.28
CA GLU A 369 8.06 -4.75 -3.12
C GLU A 369 7.67 -3.33 -3.54
N LYS A 370 8.37 -2.74 -4.54
CA LYS A 370 8.03 -1.42 -5.11
C LYS A 370 6.59 -1.36 -5.65
N ILE A 371 6.13 -2.41 -6.33
CA ILE A 371 4.76 -2.45 -6.85
C ILE A 371 3.75 -2.50 -5.70
N SER A 372 4.05 -3.22 -4.62
CA SER A 372 3.17 -3.32 -3.45
C SER A 372 3.02 -2.00 -2.68
N GLU A 373 3.93 -1.05 -2.87
CA GLU A 373 3.84 0.30 -2.30
C GLU A 373 2.93 1.24 -3.10
N ARG A 374 2.54 0.87 -4.33
CA ARG A 374 1.65 1.69 -5.15
C ARG A 374 0.29 1.86 -4.47
N ASN A 375 -0.24 3.09 -4.50
CA ASN A 375 -1.59 3.35 -4.02
C ASN A 375 -2.61 2.71 -4.97
N GLN A 376 -3.27 1.66 -4.50
CA GLN A 376 -4.40 1.01 -5.15
C GLN A 376 -5.69 1.36 -4.41
N ALA A 377 -6.81 1.40 -5.14
CA ALA A 377 -8.11 1.62 -4.52
C ALA A 377 -8.44 0.44 -3.58
N PRO A 378 -8.87 0.67 -2.32
CA PRO A 378 -9.17 -0.42 -1.40
C PRO A 378 -10.22 -1.38 -1.97
N GLY A 379 -10.01 -2.69 -1.79
CA GLY A 379 -10.89 -3.74 -2.29
C GLY A 379 -10.68 -4.14 -3.75
N THR A 380 -9.62 -3.66 -4.41
CA THR A 380 -9.31 -3.98 -5.81
C THR A 380 -8.21 -5.04 -5.92
N PHE A 381 -8.20 -5.74 -7.06
CA PHE A 381 -7.17 -6.71 -7.42
C PHE A 381 -6.37 -6.21 -8.61
N ALA A 382 -5.05 -6.33 -8.51
CA ALA A 382 -4.11 -6.10 -9.60
C ALA A 382 -3.43 -7.42 -9.98
N ARG A 383 -3.54 -7.80 -11.25
CA ARG A 383 -2.79 -8.93 -11.79
C ARG A 383 -1.34 -8.53 -12.00
N ILE A 384 -0.40 -9.41 -11.69
CA ILE A 384 1.02 -9.20 -11.99
C ILE A 384 1.45 -10.17 -13.09
N LEU A 385 1.96 -9.62 -14.19
CA LEU A 385 2.61 -10.36 -15.27
C LEU A 385 4.11 -10.17 -15.16
N VAL A 386 4.85 -11.26 -14.97
CA VAL A 386 6.32 -11.23 -14.97
C VAL A 386 6.82 -11.65 -16.34
N LYS A 387 7.73 -10.86 -16.90
CA LYS A 387 8.37 -11.08 -18.19
C LYS A 387 9.88 -11.16 -17.99
N PHE A 388 10.50 -12.21 -18.55
CA PHE A 388 11.95 -12.29 -18.68
C PHE A 388 12.37 -11.90 -20.08
N VAL A 389 13.30 -10.97 -20.17
CA VAL A 389 13.91 -10.47 -21.40
C VAL A 389 15.24 -11.19 -21.58
N SER A 390 15.35 -11.93 -22.67
CA SER A 390 16.58 -12.59 -23.11
C SER A 390 17.58 -11.57 -23.67
N GLU A 391 18.83 -11.99 -23.85
CA GLU A 391 19.90 -11.13 -24.41
C GLU A 391 19.60 -10.69 -25.86
N ASP A 392 18.86 -11.49 -26.61
CA ASP A 392 18.39 -11.18 -27.97
C ASP A 392 17.16 -10.24 -27.99
N GLY A 393 16.70 -9.79 -26.82
CA GLY A 393 15.53 -8.93 -26.67
C GLY A 393 14.19 -9.65 -26.70
N THR A 394 14.18 -10.99 -26.86
CA THR A 394 12.93 -11.77 -26.78
C THR A 394 12.35 -11.72 -25.38
N GLN A 395 11.05 -11.42 -25.29
CA GLN A 395 10.35 -11.42 -24.01
C GLN A 395 9.63 -12.77 -23.87
N ASN A 396 9.74 -13.39 -22.70
CA ASN A 396 9.00 -14.59 -22.35
C ASN A 396 8.23 -14.35 -21.05
N TYR A 397 6.97 -14.79 -20.97
CA TYR A 397 6.23 -14.70 -19.72
C TYR A 397 6.80 -15.76 -18.77
N ALA A 398 6.97 -15.40 -17.51
CA ALA A 398 7.42 -16.34 -16.50
C ALA A 398 6.47 -17.54 -16.44
N SER A 399 7.03 -18.75 -16.35
CA SER A 399 6.26 -19.92 -15.90
C SER A 399 6.10 -19.90 -14.39
N LEU A 400 5.26 -20.78 -13.84
CA LEU A 400 5.16 -20.97 -12.39
C LEU A 400 6.52 -21.38 -11.79
N GLY A 401 7.29 -22.20 -12.51
CA GLY A 401 8.63 -22.62 -12.08
C GLY A 401 9.58 -21.42 -12.01
N ASP A 402 9.63 -20.59 -13.06
CA ASP A 402 10.46 -19.39 -13.05
C ASP A 402 10.07 -18.42 -11.93
N LEU A 403 8.77 -18.32 -11.64
CA LEU A 403 8.27 -17.48 -10.55
C LEU A 403 8.76 -17.99 -9.19
N ILE A 404 8.60 -19.29 -8.92
CA ILE A 404 9.02 -19.93 -7.67
C ILE A 404 10.52 -19.76 -7.46
N ASP A 405 11.33 -20.01 -8.49
CA ASP A 405 12.78 -19.85 -8.46
C ASP A 405 13.19 -18.39 -8.22
N SER A 406 12.52 -17.44 -8.88
CA SER A 406 12.83 -16.00 -8.79
C SER A 406 12.43 -15.41 -7.43
N LEU A 407 11.33 -15.88 -6.85
CA LEU A 407 10.90 -15.53 -5.50
C LEU A 407 11.68 -16.26 -4.41
N GLN A 408 12.47 -17.27 -4.77
CA GLN A 408 13.17 -18.14 -3.82
C GLN A 408 12.22 -18.86 -2.86
N THR A 409 10.98 -19.13 -3.31
CA THR A 409 10.02 -19.93 -2.53
C THR A 409 10.30 -21.42 -2.72
N ALA A 410 10.10 -22.23 -1.68
CA ALA A 410 10.40 -23.66 -1.69
C ALA A 410 9.12 -24.51 -1.71
N PHE A 411 8.57 -24.76 -2.90
CA PHE A 411 7.45 -25.70 -3.03
C PHE A 411 7.94 -27.16 -2.95
N PRO A 412 7.30 -28.03 -2.15
CA PRO A 412 7.57 -29.46 -2.20
C PRO A 412 7.38 -29.98 -3.62
N SER A 413 8.34 -30.79 -4.10
CA SER A 413 8.34 -31.31 -5.48
C SER A 413 7.05 -32.08 -5.81
N GLU A 414 6.50 -32.81 -4.84
CA GLU A 414 5.24 -33.55 -4.97
C GLU A 414 4.02 -32.66 -5.24
N ILE A 415 4.02 -31.46 -4.66
CA ILE A 415 2.99 -30.44 -4.89
C ILE A 415 3.25 -29.80 -6.25
N LEU A 416 4.47 -29.32 -6.50
CA LEU A 416 4.83 -28.62 -7.75
C LEU A 416 4.55 -29.46 -8.99
N ASN A 417 4.84 -30.76 -8.96
CA ASN A 417 4.57 -31.71 -10.05
C ASN A 417 3.07 -31.96 -10.31
N SER A 418 2.21 -31.57 -9.37
CA SER A 418 0.76 -31.71 -9.46
C SER A 418 0.08 -30.39 -9.90
N LEU A 419 0.84 -29.30 -10.06
CA LEU A 419 0.35 -27.99 -10.52
C LEU A 419 0.51 -27.82 -12.03
N ASP A 420 -0.40 -27.07 -12.64
CA ASP A 420 -0.26 -26.60 -14.01
C ASP A 420 0.76 -25.45 -14.06
N LYS A 421 1.91 -25.70 -14.69
CA LYS A 421 3.03 -24.76 -14.76
C LYS A 421 2.71 -23.49 -15.56
N ASN A 422 1.71 -23.53 -16.44
CA ASN A 422 1.36 -22.44 -17.35
C ASN A 422 0.08 -21.71 -16.95
N ASN A 423 -0.71 -22.29 -16.04
CA ASN A 423 -2.01 -21.74 -15.65
C ASN A 423 -2.02 -21.27 -14.19
N TYR A 424 -1.34 -20.16 -13.96
CA TYR A 424 -1.24 -19.49 -12.67
C TYR A 424 -1.48 -17.99 -12.80
N MET A 425 -1.74 -17.36 -11.67
CA MET A 425 -1.89 -15.92 -11.58
C MET A 425 -1.34 -15.41 -10.25
N LEU A 426 -0.29 -14.59 -10.36
CA LEU A 426 0.19 -13.75 -9.25
C LEU A 426 -0.64 -12.46 -9.22
N PHE A 427 -1.05 -12.03 -8.04
CA PHE A 427 -1.85 -10.83 -7.88
C PHE A 427 -1.56 -10.10 -6.58
N LEU A 428 -1.90 -8.81 -6.57
CA LEU A 428 -1.99 -7.99 -5.37
C LEU A 428 -3.46 -7.69 -5.07
N TYR A 429 -3.77 -7.65 -3.78
CA TYR A 429 -5.05 -7.18 -3.27
C TYR A 429 -4.83 -5.99 -2.34
N ALA A 430 -5.48 -4.88 -2.64
CA ALA A 430 -5.49 -3.70 -1.79
C ALA A 430 -6.51 -3.89 -0.67
N GLN A 431 -6.05 -4.11 0.58
CA GLN A 431 -6.96 -4.40 1.69
C GLN A 431 -7.89 -3.22 2.01
N ARG A 432 -9.16 -3.52 2.33
CA ARG A 432 -10.14 -2.51 2.76
C ARG A 432 -9.93 -2.12 4.20
N ASN A 433 -9.70 -3.11 5.06
CA ASN A 433 -9.57 -2.91 6.50
C ASN A 433 -8.11 -2.75 6.88
N LEU A 434 -7.56 -1.57 6.61
CA LEU A 434 -6.31 -1.18 7.23
C LEU A 434 -6.57 -0.82 8.70
N PRO A 435 -5.90 -1.46 9.66
CA PRO A 435 -5.89 -0.94 11.02
C PRO A 435 -5.37 0.49 11.01
N SER A 436 -6.04 1.36 11.75
CA SER A 436 -5.59 2.74 12.01
C SER A 436 -4.32 2.80 12.89
N SER A 437 -3.75 1.65 13.25
CA SER A 437 -2.56 1.57 14.08
C SER A 437 -1.32 1.98 13.27
N PRO A 438 -0.54 2.98 13.74
CA PRO A 438 0.71 3.36 13.10
C PRO A 438 1.74 2.21 13.07
N PHE A 439 1.60 1.22 13.95
CA PHE A 439 2.48 0.05 14.01
C PHE A 439 2.16 -1.02 12.96
N ALA A 440 0.96 -0.97 12.35
CA ALA A 440 0.55 -1.91 11.30
C ALA A 440 0.91 -1.42 9.89
N ILE A 441 1.42 -0.19 9.76
CA ILE A 441 1.80 0.42 8.48
C ILE A 441 2.94 -0.37 7.81
N SER A 442 3.84 -0.97 8.59
CA SER A 442 4.95 -1.78 8.08
C SER A 442 4.50 -3.01 7.28
N LEU A 443 3.25 -3.46 7.47
CA LEU A 443 2.71 -4.63 6.80
C LEU A 443 2.16 -4.34 5.39
N GLY A 444 2.19 -3.08 4.97
CA GLY A 444 1.76 -2.57 3.66
C GLY A 444 0.27 -2.76 3.37
N LYS A 445 -0.27 -1.90 2.49
CA LYS A 445 -1.69 -1.90 2.12
C LYS A 445 -2.07 -3.02 1.15
N ASN A 446 -1.11 -3.44 0.35
CA ASN A 446 -1.31 -4.43 -0.69
C ASN A 446 -0.73 -5.78 -0.22
N LYS A 447 -1.52 -6.84 -0.39
CA LYS A 447 -1.17 -8.21 -0.01
C LYS A 447 -0.98 -9.04 -1.26
N LEU A 448 0.11 -9.80 -1.31
CA LEU A 448 0.39 -10.70 -2.41
C LEU A 448 -0.42 -11.99 -2.26
N GLY A 449 -0.90 -12.49 -3.38
CA GLY A 449 -1.53 -13.80 -3.46
C GLY A 449 -1.19 -14.51 -4.76
N LEU A 450 -1.30 -15.82 -4.71
CA LEU A 450 -1.04 -16.73 -5.82
C LEU A 450 -2.26 -17.65 -5.96
N ILE A 451 -2.79 -17.75 -7.17
CA ILE A 451 -3.78 -18.76 -7.52
C ILE A 451 -3.25 -19.60 -8.67
N VAL A 452 -3.35 -20.92 -8.54
CA VAL A 452 -2.77 -21.89 -9.49
C VAL A 452 -3.80 -22.97 -9.81
N THR A 453 -3.88 -23.36 -11.08
CA THR A 453 -4.69 -24.52 -11.47
C THR A 453 -3.92 -25.83 -11.20
N MET A 454 -4.59 -26.83 -10.67
CA MET A 454 -4.05 -28.17 -10.46
C MET A 454 -4.13 -28.97 -11.75
N ALA A 455 -3.00 -29.59 -12.13
CA ALA A 455 -2.99 -30.60 -13.18
C ALA A 455 -3.48 -31.96 -12.66
N LYS A 456 -3.24 -32.26 -11.37
CA LYS A 456 -3.64 -33.50 -10.68
C LYS A 456 -4.25 -33.15 -9.32
N LYS A 457 -5.46 -33.65 -9.03
CA LYS A 457 -6.19 -33.33 -7.79
C LYS A 457 -5.92 -34.32 -6.67
N GLU A 458 -5.41 -35.50 -7.00
CA GLU A 458 -5.31 -36.64 -6.09
C GLU A 458 -4.41 -36.32 -4.91
N ASN A 459 -4.94 -36.50 -3.70
CA ASN A 459 -4.24 -36.32 -2.42
C ASN A 459 -3.65 -34.91 -2.20
N MET A 460 -4.07 -33.89 -2.95
CA MET A 460 -3.51 -32.54 -2.81
C MET A 460 -3.68 -31.97 -1.39
N ALA A 461 -4.85 -32.17 -0.79
CA ALA A 461 -5.12 -31.71 0.58
C ALA A 461 -4.15 -32.34 1.61
N GLN A 462 -3.89 -33.65 1.51
CA GLN A 462 -2.94 -34.35 2.38
C GLN A 462 -1.51 -33.84 2.20
N LYS A 463 -1.10 -33.60 0.95
CA LYS A 463 0.22 -33.01 0.65
C LYS A 463 0.38 -31.63 1.28
N PHE A 464 -0.62 -30.76 1.17
CA PHE A 464 -0.60 -29.44 1.82
C PHE A 464 -0.57 -29.53 3.35
N LEU A 465 -1.37 -30.43 3.96
CA LEU A 465 -1.33 -30.67 5.40
C LEU A 465 0.07 -31.10 5.88
N SER A 466 0.77 -31.93 5.10
CA SER A 466 2.14 -32.33 5.42
C SER A 466 3.13 -31.16 5.29
N TRP A 467 2.89 -30.27 4.33
CA TRP A 467 3.70 -29.07 4.06
C TRP A 467 3.52 -27.97 5.10
N GLU A 468 2.39 -27.94 5.83
CA GLU A 468 2.12 -26.94 6.87
C GLU A 468 3.27 -26.78 7.88
N LYS A 469 4.11 -27.79 8.10
CA LYS A 469 5.26 -27.75 9.03
C LYS A 469 6.42 -26.84 8.61
N THR A 470 6.55 -26.53 7.33
CA THR A 470 7.62 -25.69 6.76
C THR A 470 7.08 -24.57 5.88
N MET A 471 5.80 -24.61 5.54
CA MET A 471 5.14 -23.69 4.61
C MET A 471 5.38 -22.19 4.89
N PRO A 472 5.35 -21.67 6.14
CA PRO A 472 5.66 -20.26 6.40
C PRO A 472 7.09 -19.86 6.05
N GLN A 473 8.08 -20.74 6.30
CA GLN A 473 9.47 -20.50 5.90
C GLN A 473 9.63 -20.61 4.39
N ASP A 474 8.99 -21.61 3.79
CA ASP A 474 9.07 -21.87 2.35
C ASP A 474 8.39 -20.79 1.49
N LEU A 475 7.46 -20.02 2.08
CA LEU A 475 6.66 -18.98 1.42
C LEU A 475 6.91 -17.57 1.99
N ASP A 476 7.98 -17.37 2.75
CA ASP A 476 8.31 -16.10 3.40
C ASP A 476 8.40 -14.93 2.39
N ALA A 477 8.90 -15.21 1.19
CA ALA A 477 9.05 -14.24 0.12
C ALA A 477 7.71 -13.64 -0.37
N LEU A 478 6.59 -14.35 -0.17
CA LEU A 478 5.26 -13.80 -0.50
C LEU A 478 4.90 -12.59 0.35
N PHE A 479 5.56 -12.40 1.49
CA PHE A 479 5.38 -11.25 2.35
C PHE A 479 6.24 -10.03 1.98
N LEU A 480 6.94 -10.10 0.85
CA LEU A 480 7.63 -8.96 0.22
C LEU A 480 8.62 -8.24 1.17
N GLY A 481 9.52 -9.00 1.81
CA GLY A 481 10.65 -8.42 2.57
C GLY A 481 10.32 -8.01 3.98
N LYS A 482 9.07 -8.16 4.38
CA LYS A 482 8.61 -7.85 5.72
C LYS A 482 9.18 -8.91 6.65
N LYS A 483 9.94 -8.46 7.65
CA LYS A 483 10.52 -9.31 8.67
C LYS A 483 9.40 -9.94 9.50
N ILE A 484 8.94 -11.10 9.10
CA ILE A 484 7.97 -11.88 9.85
C ILE A 484 8.72 -12.81 10.78
N SER A 485 8.48 -12.65 12.08
CA SER A 485 8.95 -13.60 13.08
C SER A 485 7.94 -14.74 13.16
N PHE A 486 8.32 -15.90 12.64
CA PHE A 486 7.54 -17.12 12.82
C PHE A 486 7.86 -17.72 14.20
N PRO A 487 6.85 -18.06 15.02
CA PRO A 487 7.10 -18.77 16.26
C PRO A 487 7.67 -20.15 15.95
N THR A 488 8.45 -20.71 16.88
CA THR A 488 9.03 -22.07 16.73
C THR A 488 7.97 -23.15 16.63
N GLN A 489 6.79 -22.89 17.20
CA GLN A 489 5.62 -23.76 17.13
C GLN A 489 4.44 -22.94 16.63
N TYR A 490 3.83 -23.39 15.55
CA TYR A 490 2.61 -22.83 15.00
C TYR A 490 1.68 -23.95 14.53
N GLN A 491 0.41 -23.61 14.40
CA GLN A 491 -0.62 -24.51 13.95
C GLN A 491 -1.54 -23.76 13.01
N PHE A 492 -1.87 -24.38 11.87
CA PHE A 492 -2.93 -23.89 11.01
C PHE A 492 -4.28 -24.21 11.63
N SER A 493 -5.19 -23.25 11.52
CA SER A 493 -6.57 -23.34 11.98
C SER A 493 -7.53 -23.43 10.80
N ASP A 494 -8.68 -24.06 11.04
CA ASP A 494 -9.75 -24.19 10.07
C ASP A 494 -10.76 -23.05 10.19
N ILE A 495 -10.98 -22.34 9.09
CA ILE A 495 -11.99 -21.30 8.98
C ILE A 495 -12.96 -21.67 7.84
N PRO A 496 -14.18 -22.14 8.15
CA PRO A 496 -15.19 -22.41 7.13
C PRO A 496 -15.72 -21.10 6.53
N TYR A 497 -15.75 -21.01 5.20
CA TYR A 497 -16.22 -19.83 4.47
C TYR A 497 -16.79 -20.22 3.10
N ARG A 498 -18.07 -19.89 2.84
CA ARG A 498 -18.79 -20.24 1.58
C ARG A 498 -18.56 -21.67 1.10
N GLU A 499 -18.85 -22.65 1.96
CA GLU A 499 -18.67 -24.10 1.68
C GLU A 499 -17.22 -24.55 1.44
N MET A 500 -16.24 -23.64 1.50
CA MET A 500 -14.83 -23.94 1.46
C MET A 500 -14.22 -23.92 2.86
N LEU A 501 -13.14 -24.68 3.02
CA LEU A 501 -12.33 -24.69 4.23
C LEU A 501 -11.05 -23.88 3.97
N ILE A 502 -10.90 -22.76 4.66
CA ILE A 502 -9.67 -21.96 4.62
C ILE A 502 -8.76 -22.46 5.74
N ARG A 503 -7.54 -22.85 5.38
CA ARG A 503 -6.47 -23.19 6.32
C ARG A 503 -5.67 -21.94 6.57
N THR A 504 -5.69 -21.45 7.81
CA THR A 504 -5.13 -20.16 8.18
C THR A 504 -4.10 -20.31 9.29
N PHE A 505 -2.90 -19.80 9.04
CA PHE A 505 -1.91 -19.54 10.06
C PHE A 505 -1.84 -18.03 10.33
N ASP A 506 -2.37 -17.62 11.49
CA ASP A 506 -2.37 -16.23 11.93
C ASP A 506 -0.98 -15.82 12.44
N MET A 507 -0.43 -14.73 11.89
CA MET A 507 0.82 -14.18 12.38
C MET A 507 0.58 -13.38 13.67
N PRO A 508 1.60 -13.22 14.54
CA PRO A 508 1.48 -12.42 15.76
C PRO A 508 1.04 -10.97 15.52
N ASP A 509 1.27 -10.47 14.31
CA ASP A 509 0.96 -9.11 13.89
C ASP A 509 -0.53 -8.87 13.57
N GLN A 510 -1.41 -9.88 13.69
CA GLN A 510 -2.88 -9.85 13.51
C GLN A 510 -3.41 -9.40 12.13
N PHE A 511 -2.57 -8.85 11.25
CA PHE A 511 -3.00 -8.30 9.96
C PHE A 511 -2.40 -9.02 8.76
N SER A 512 -1.40 -9.87 9.01
CA SER A 512 -0.88 -10.83 8.06
C SER A 512 -1.27 -12.23 8.51
N SER A 513 -1.63 -13.07 7.55
CA SER A 513 -1.83 -14.48 7.81
C SER A 513 -1.40 -15.26 6.57
N LEU A 514 -0.87 -16.45 6.75
CA LEU A 514 -0.65 -17.35 5.63
C LEU A 514 -1.89 -18.22 5.48
N ASN A 515 -2.57 -18.10 4.34
CA ASN A 515 -3.83 -18.78 4.11
C ASN A 515 -3.71 -19.62 2.84
N TYR A 516 -4.30 -20.81 2.88
CA TYR A 516 -4.56 -21.56 1.66
C TYR A 516 -5.93 -22.21 1.67
N THR A 517 -6.48 -22.44 0.47
CA THR A 517 -7.74 -23.17 0.30
C THR A 517 -7.79 -23.79 -1.10
N PHE A 518 -8.75 -24.70 -1.28
CA PHE A 518 -9.01 -25.39 -2.54
C PHE A 518 -10.38 -24.98 -3.07
N SER A 519 -10.44 -24.54 -4.33
CA SER A 519 -11.67 -24.17 -5.02
C SER A 519 -11.69 -24.84 -6.39
N ASP A 520 -12.60 -25.80 -6.59
CA ASP A 520 -12.70 -26.63 -7.79
C ASP A 520 -11.41 -27.36 -8.19
N ASN A 521 -10.67 -26.81 -9.16
CA ASN A 521 -9.38 -27.28 -9.62
C ASN A 521 -8.25 -26.28 -9.33
N LYS A 522 -8.46 -25.35 -8.40
CA LYS A 522 -7.54 -24.27 -8.09
C LYS A 522 -7.08 -24.36 -6.65
N ILE A 523 -5.83 -23.96 -6.45
CA ILE A 523 -5.23 -23.72 -5.14
C ILE A 523 -5.08 -22.21 -5.02
N ILE A 524 -5.52 -21.69 -3.88
CA ILE A 524 -5.38 -20.29 -3.52
C ILE A 524 -4.41 -20.22 -2.35
N ILE A 525 -3.37 -19.40 -2.46
CA ILE A 525 -2.41 -19.10 -1.40
C ILE A 525 -2.35 -17.58 -1.25
N THR A 526 -2.56 -17.05 -0.05
CA THR A 526 -2.55 -15.60 0.18
C THR A 526 -1.89 -15.23 1.49
N THR A 527 -1.46 -13.97 1.57
CA THR A 527 -0.84 -13.38 2.77
C THR A 527 -1.84 -12.61 3.66
N SER A 528 -3.16 -12.80 3.46
CA SER A 528 -4.20 -12.27 4.34
C SER A 528 -5.54 -13.00 4.20
N LEU A 529 -6.21 -13.24 5.33
CA LEU A 529 -7.55 -13.83 5.37
C LEU A 529 -8.57 -13.01 4.57
N GLU A 530 -8.53 -11.67 4.66
CA GLU A 530 -9.43 -10.79 3.88
C GLU A 530 -9.23 -10.99 2.37
N THR A 531 -7.98 -11.19 1.92
CA THR A 531 -7.68 -11.46 0.51
C THR A 531 -8.29 -12.79 0.07
N THR A 532 -8.19 -13.81 0.92
CA THR A 532 -8.77 -15.14 0.64
C THR A 532 -10.28 -15.09 0.54
N GLU A 533 -10.95 -14.49 1.53
CA GLU A 533 -12.42 -14.33 1.55
C GLU A 533 -12.90 -13.55 0.33
N THR A 534 -12.25 -12.44 -0.01
CA THR A 534 -12.64 -11.61 -1.15
C THR A 534 -12.40 -12.31 -2.49
N LEU A 535 -11.33 -13.12 -2.60
CA LEU A 535 -11.07 -13.91 -3.80
C LEU A 535 -12.10 -15.05 -3.95
N ILE A 536 -12.44 -15.74 -2.85
CA ILE A 536 -13.53 -16.73 -2.82
C ILE A 536 -14.83 -16.09 -3.31
N ASP A 537 -15.17 -14.90 -2.81
CA ASP A 537 -16.38 -14.18 -3.19
C ASP A 537 -16.46 -13.90 -4.70
N LYS A 538 -15.30 -13.62 -5.32
CA LYS A 538 -15.19 -13.41 -6.78
C LYS A 538 -15.28 -14.71 -7.57
N LEU A 539 -14.72 -15.80 -7.07
CA LEU A 539 -14.74 -17.10 -7.74
C LEU A 539 -16.10 -17.81 -7.61
N THR A 540 -16.82 -17.53 -6.53
CA THR A 540 -18.14 -18.10 -6.21
C THR A 540 -19.20 -17.00 -6.12
N PRO A 541 -19.58 -16.35 -7.24
CA PRO A 541 -20.64 -15.36 -7.22
C PRO A 541 -21.90 -16.00 -6.64
N GLN A 542 -22.50 -15.34 -5.64
CA GLN A 542 -23.73 -15.83 -5.00
C GLN A 542 -24.79 -16.02 -6.09
N ARG A 543 -25.26 -17.27 -6.25
CA ARG A 543 -26.35 -17.59 -7.17
C ARG A 543 -27.68 -17.09 -6.63
#